data_AF-A0A1H3PQH8-F1
#
_entry.id   AF-A0A1H3PQH8-F1
#
_cell.length_a   1.000
_cell.length_b   1.000
_cell.length_c   1.000
_cell.angle_alpha   90.00
_cell.angle_beta   90.00
_cell.angle_gamma   90.00
#
_symmetry.space_group_name_H-M   'P 1'
#
loop_
_entity.id
_entity.type
_entity.pdbx_description
1 polymer ?
#
loop_
_entity_poly.entity_id
_entity_poly.type
_entity_poly.pdbx_seq_one_letter_code
_entity_poly.pdbx_strand_id
1 'polypeptide(L)' 'MVTLAGITARAVIVLNENDTVIHPELVPEVRDEPNYDAALAALN' A
#
# COMPACT_ATOMS: atom_id res chain seq x y z
N MET A 1 -4.02 -1.70 18.57
CA MET A 1 -2.72 -2.32 18.23
C MET A 1 -2.90 -3.83 18.20
N VAL A 2 -3.18 -4.41 17.04
CA VAL A 2 -3.17 -5.88 16.87
C VAL A 2 -1.96 -6.22 16.01
N THR A 3 -0.93 -6.73 16.68
CA THR A 3 0.30 -7.21 16.08
C THR A 3 0.02 -8.58 15.47
N LEU A 4 -0.27 -8.63 14.18
CA LEU A 4 -0.30 -9.87 13.40
C LEU A 4 1.14 -10.30 13.11
N ALA A 5 1.85 -10.72 14.16
CA ALA A 5 3.17 -11.31 14.03
C ALA A 5 3.03 -12.64 13.30
N GLY A 6 3.25 -12.62 11.97
CA GLY A 6 3.23 -13.83 11.13
C GLY A 6 2.41 -13.74 9.85
N ILE A 7 1.65 -12.67 9.60
CA ILE A 7 1.03 -12.41 8.29
C ILE A 7 1.39 -11.02 7.79
N THR A 8 1.50 -10.85 6.46
CA THR A 8 1.77 -9.56 5.85
C THR A 8 0.58 -8.61 6.07
N ALA A 9 0.85 -7.39 6.51
CA ALA A 9 -0.17 -6.33 6.54
C ALA A 9 -0.65 -6.02 5.12
N ARG A 10 -1.88 -5.50 4.99
CA ARG A 10 -2.40 -5.05 3.70
C ARG A 10 -1.74 -3.71 3.34
N ALA A 11 -1.07 -3.65 2.20
CA ALA A 11 -0.37 -2.47 1.73
C ALA A 11 -0.45 -2.38 0.20
N VAL A 12 -0.40 -1.16 -0.33
CA VAL A 12 -0.28 -0.88 -1.76
C VAL A 12 1.01 -0.11 -1.96
N ILE A 13 1.90 -0.66 -2.80
CA ILE A 13 3.18 -0.03 -3.15
C ILE A 13 3.21 0.11 -4.66
N VAL A 14 3.34 1.34 -5.15
CA VAL A 14 3.54 1.64 -6.56
C VAL A 14 5.00 1.99 -6.80
N LEU A 15 5.60 1.38 -7.82
CA LEU A 15 6.99 1.57 -8.25
C LEU A 15 7.01 2.20 -9.64
N ASN A 16 8.02 3.03 -9.92
CA ASN A 16 8.31 3.52 -11.27
C ASN A 16 9.31 2.62 -12.01
N GLU A 17 9.64 2.96 -13.26
CA GLU A 17 10.56 2.20 -14.12
C GLU A 17 11.98 2.03 -13.55
N ASN A 18 12.38 2.87 -12.59
CA ASN A 18 13.69 2.82 -11.94
C ASN A 18 13.62 2.16 -10.55
N ASP A 19 12.61 1.31 -10.30
CA ASP A 19 12.35 0.65 -9.00
C ASP A 19 12.21 1.62 -7.81
N THR A 20 11.87 2.88 -8.07
CA THR A 20 11.63 3.87 -7.00
C THR A 20 10.18 3.83 -6.56
N VAL A 21 9.96 3.82 -5.25
CA VAL A 21 8.62 3.85 -4.65
C VAL A 21 8.00 5.24 -4.84
N ILE A 22 6.89 5.30 -5.59
CA ILE A 22 6.16 6.55 -5.86
C ILE A 22 4.88 6.67 -5.02
N HIS A 23 4.34 5.55 -4.53
CA HIS A 23 3.20 5.57 -3.61
C HIS A 23 3.30 4.42 -2.59
N PRO A 24 3.80 4.68 -1.37
CA PRO A 24 3.79 3.73 -0.27
C PRO A 24 2.53 3.93 0.58
N GLU A 25 1.61 2.97 0.55
CA GLU A 25 0.41 2.98 1.38
C GLU A 25 0.33 1.73 2.24
N LEU A 26 0.32 1.93 3.56
CA LEU A 26 0.12 0.87 4.55
C LEU A 26 -1.28 1.03 5.16
N VAL A 27 -2.14 0.02 4.96
CA VAL A 27 -3.51 0.07 5.47
C VAL A 27 -3.49 -0.19 6.98
N PRO A 28 -4.07 0.70 7.81
CA PRO A 28 -4.02 0.59 9.27
C PRO A 28 -4.83 -0.61 9.80
N GLU A 29 -5.90 -1.02 9.12
CA GLU A 29 -6.68 -2.22 9.43
C GLU A 29 -6.80 -3.14 8.21
N VAL A 30 -6.55 -4.44 8.36
CA VAL A 30 -6.59 -5.42 7.25
C VAL A 30 -7.96 -5.51 6.56
N ARG A 31 -9.03 -5.18 7.29
CA ARG A 31 -10.41 -5.16 6.77
C ARG A 31 -10.70 -3.98 5.86
N ASP A 32 -9.95 -2.89 6.00
CA ASP A 32 -10.17 -1.71 5.20
C ASP A 32 -9.60 -1.90 3.79
N GLU A 33 -10.22 -1.22 2.84
CA GLU A 33 -9.73 -1.17 1.47
C GLU A 33 -8.68 -0.05 1.35
N PRO A 34 -7.56 -0.31 0.68
CA PRO A 34 -6.59 0.73 0.36
C PRO A 34 -7.19 1.73 -0.62
N ASN A 35 -6.59 2.92 -0.68
CA ASN A 35 -7.00 3.97 -1.58
C ASN A 35 -6.51 3.69 -3.01
N TYR A 36 -7.32 2.92 -3.75
CA TYR A 36 -7.04 2.57 -5.14
C TYR A 36 -6.92 3.80 -6.04
N ASP A 37 -7.72 4.85 -5.80
CA ASP A 37 -7.67 6.08 -6.59
C ASP A 37 -6.31 6.79 -6.42
N ALA A 38 -5.75 6.81 -5.20
CA ALA A 38 -4.43 7.36 -4.95
C ALA A 38 -3.32 6.56 -5.65
N ALA A 39 -3.44 5.23 -5.65
CA ALA A 39 -2.49 4.35 -6.35
C ALA A 39 -2.54 4.54 -7.88
N LEU A 40 -3.73 4.72 -8.45
CA LEU A 40 -3.93 5.03 -9.87
C LEU A 40 -3.44 6.43 -10.23
N ALA A 41 -3.64 7.41 -9.37
CA ALA A 41 -3.15 8.77 -9.58
C ALA A 41 -1.61 8.83 -9.61
N ALA A 42 -0.92 7.97 -8.86
CA ALA A 42 0.53 7.88 -8.87
C ALA A 42 1.12 7.33 -10.19
N LEU A 43 0.29 6.73 -11.05
CA LEU A 43 0.70 6.20 -12.37
C LEU A 43 0.50 7.21 -13.52
N ASN A 44 -0.20 8.33 -13.29
CA ASN A 44 -0.45 9.39 -14.27
C ASN A 44 0.65 10.46 -14.24
#